data_AF-L0AEY9-F1
#
_entry.id   AF-L0AEY9-F1
#
_cell.length_a   1.000
_cell.length_b   1.000
_cell.length_c   1.000
_cell.angle_alpha   90.00
_cell.angle_beta   90.00
_cell.angle_gamma   90.00
#
_symmetry.space_group_name_H-M   'P 1'
#
loop_
_entity.id
_entity.type
_entity.pdbx_description
1 polymer ?
#
loop_
_entity_poly.entity_id
_entity_poly.type
_entity_poly.pdbx_seq_one_letter_code
_entity_poly.pdbx_strand_id
1 'polypeptide(L)'
;MGSVGDEPPDDRGYGDGWEELRQQTLRRDGYTCTRCGADGRTLQAHHVVPRSQGGPDELENLLTLCRPCHGVIHQSNSSFDDVRDEAPLFPDRDTPESVARMREPSDGFCSRCGHEFEPDELVAWTDVPPADDTTSAPDHLTLCKPCAGFVLETVPACDREALTSNHRFGIHELSAWRLDAPVRPSVFAFSQVAVRREPRTYRERLVDDTPLRFVWNHVGIRWLTLVAIGYVLLVLAVASI
;
A
#
# COMPACT_ATOMS: atom_id res chain seq x y z
N MET A 1 5.06 -44.30 -22.60
CA MET A 1 3.78 -43.84 -22.03
C MET A 1 3.69 -44.45 -20.64
N GLY A 2 4.20 -43.74 -19.64
CA GLY A 2 4.02 -44.09 -18.23
C GLY A 2 2.99 -43.13 -17.66
N SER A 3 1.86 -43.67 -17.20
CA SER A 3 0.81 -42.93 -16.50
C SER A 3 1.36 -42.45 -15.16
N VAL A 4 1.66 -41.15 -15.06
CA VAL A 4 1.81 -40.41 -13.79
C VAL A 4 0.38 -40.00 -13.43
N GLY A 5 -0.28 -40.66 -12.49
CA GLY A 5 -0.25 -40.28 -11.07
C GLY A 5 -1.69 -39.95 -10.67
N ASP A 6 -2.46 -40.98 -10.34
CA ASP A 6 -3.85 -40.90 -9.84
C ASP A 6 -3.86 -41.15 -8.32
N GLU A 7 -2.84 -40.70 -7.58
CA GLU A 7 -2.93 -40.67 -6.11
C GLU A 7 -3.79 -39.47 -5.69
N PRO A 8 -4.70 -39.67 -4.72
CA PRO A 8 -5.57 -38.61 -4.26
C PRO A 8 -4.74 -37.47 -3.66
N PRO A 9 -5.14 -36.22 -3.87
CA PRO A 9 -4.41 -35.08 -3.32
C PRO A 9 -4.26 -35.18 -1.80
N ASP A 10 -3.15 -34.65 -1.26
CA ASP A 10 -2.88 -34.58 0.18
C ASP A 10 -3.98 -33.78 0.93
N ASP A 11 -3.94 -33.75 2.26
CA ASP A 11 -4.92 -33.02 3.08
C ASP A 11 -4.99 -31.51 2.77
N ARG A 12 -4.00 -30.97 2.05
CA ARG A 12 -3.93 -29.57 1.59
C ARG A 12 -4.40 -29.42 0.14
N GLY A 13 -4.79 -30.52 -0.51
CA GLY A 13 -5.28 -30.56 -1.87
C GLY A 13 -4.19 -30.70 -2.94
N TYR A 14 -2.93 -30.99 -2.59
CA TYR A 14 -1.82 -31.09 -3.55
C TYR A 14 -1.64 -32.51 -4.09
N GLY A 15 -1.52 -32.65 -5.40
CA GLY A 15 -1.23 -33.93 -6.06
C GLY A 15 0.25 -34.30 -6.03
N ASP A 16 0.58 -35.44 -6.66
CA ASP A 16 1.94 -35.93 -6.81
C ASP A 16 2.86 -34.88 -7.47
N GLY A 17 4.09 -34.76 -6.97
CA GLY A 17 5.09 -33.84 -7.53
C GLY A 17 5.08 -32.41 -6.98
N TRP A 18 4.10 -32.03 -6.15
CA TRP A 18 4.04 -30.69 -5.55
C TRP A 18 5.30 -30.33 -4.75
N GLU A 19 5.84 -31.24 -3.93
CA GLU A 19 7.04 -30.93 -3.16
C GLU A 19 8.25 -30.69 -4.07
N GLU A 20 8.36 -31.43 -5.18
CA GLU A 20 9.42 -31.19 -6.17
C GLU A 20 9.25 -29.82 -6.82
N LEU A 21 8.03 -29.49 -7.26
CA LEU A 21 7.72 -28.20 -7.87
C LEU A 21 7.95 -27.03 -6.91
N ARG A 22 7.58 -27.20 -5.64
CA ARG A 22 7.87 -26.25 -4.56
C ARG A 22 9.37 -26.03 -4.42
N GLN A 23 10.17 -27.09 -4.36
CA GLN A 23 11.63 -26.99 -4.26
C GLN A 23 12.27 -26.38 -5.51
N GLN A 24 11.72 -26.63 -6.70
CA GLN A 24 12.15 -25.96 -7.93
C GLN A 24 11.86 -24.44 -7.87
N THR A 25 10.67 -24.05 -7.39
CA THR A 25 10.29 -22.64 -7.21
C THR A 25 11.25 -21.92 -6.25
N LEU A 26 11.48 -22.50 -5.06
CA LEU A 26 12.40 -21.92 -4.08
C LEU A 26 13.82 -21.76 -4.63
N ARG A 27 14.31 -22.76 -5.37
CA ARG A 27 15.65 -22.69 -6.00
C ARG A 27 15.73 -21.62 -7.07
N ARG A 28 14.72 -21.50 -7.94
CA ARG A 28 14.66 -20.48 -8.99
C ARG A 28 14.74 -19.07 -8.39
N ASP A 29 14.03 -18.85 -7.29
CA ASP A 29 13.97 -17.56 -6.61
C ASP A 29 15.11 -17.35 -5.60
N GLY A 30 16.14 -18.19 -5.64
CA GLY A 30 17.33 -18.05 -4.80
C GLY A 30 17.05 -18.17 -3.29
N TYR A 31 16.03 -18.94 -2.91
CA TYR A 31 15.58 -19.09 -1.51
C TYR A 31 15.31 -17.75 -0.83
N THR A 32 14.74 -16.81 -1.58
CA THR A 32 14.47 -15.45 -1.12
C THR A 32 13.00 -15.10 -1.40
N CYS A 33 12.37 -14.36 -0.48
CA CYS A 33 11.02 -13.85 -0.71
C CYS A 33 10.99 -12.86 -1.87
N THR A 34 10.19 -13.13 -2.91
CA THR A 34 10.09 -12.28 -4.10
C THR A 34 9.33 -10.97 -3.85
N ARG A 35 8.63 -10.83 -2.71
CA ARG A 35 7.99 -9.56 -2.30
C ARG A 35 8.90 -8.65 -1.47
N CYS A 36 9.73 -9.19 -0.58
CA CYS A 36 10.46 -8.35 0.38
C CYS A 36 11.97 -8.58 0.44
N GLY A 37 12.51 -9.46 -0.41
CA GLY A 37 13.94 -9.76 -0.45
C GLY A 37 14.49 -10.49 0.77
N ALA A 38 13.66 -10.87 1.75
CA ALA A 38 14.13 -11.57 2.95
C ALA A 38 14.53 -13.03 2.63
N ASP A 39 15.74 -13.39 3.04
CA ASP A 39 16.21 -14.77 3.17
C ASP A 39 16.06 -15.26 4.63
N GLY A 40 16.20 -16.57 4.87
CA GLY A 40 16.20 -17.13 6.23
C GLY A 40 14.87 -17.20 6.98
N ARG A 41 13.76 -16.76 6.36
CA ARG A 41 12.39 -16.93 6.89
C ARG A 41 11.77 -18.26 6.42
N THR A 42 10.63 -18.64 7.01
CA THR A 42 9.82 -19.75 6.48
C THR A 42 9.26 -19.39 5.10
N LEU A 43 9.73 -20.09 4.06
CA LEU A 43 9.36 -19.84 2.67
C LEU A 43 8.29 -20.83 2.15
N GLN A 44 7.39 -20.29 1.34
CA GLN A 44 6.26 -20.99 0.75
C GLN A 44 6.21 -20.70 -0.75
N ALA A 45 5.77 -21.67 -1.55
CA ALA A 45 5.42 -21.46 -2.95
C ALA A 45 3.97 -20.93 -2.99
N HIS A 46 3.80 -19.78 -3.62
CA HIS A 46 2.55 -19.05 -3.75
C HIS A 46 2.11 -19.07 -5.21
N HIS A 47 0.85 -19.46 -5.45
CA HIS A 47 0.25 -19.38 -6.79
C HIS A 47 -0.17 -17.96 -7.14
N VAL A 48 0.36 -17.44 -8.25
CA VAL A 48 -0.01 -16.13 -8.80
C VAL A 48 -1.49 -16.10 -9.18
N VAL A 49 -1.96 -17.11 -9.92
CA VAL A 49 -3.38 -17.40 -10.10
C VAL A 49 -3.76 -18.47 -9.08
N PRO A 50 -4.65 -18.17 -8.11
CA PRO A 50 -5.02 -19.14 -7.09
C PRO A 50 -5.65 -20.40 -7.69
N ARG A 51 -5.37 -21.56 -7.08
CA ARG A 51 -5.98 -22.84 -7.48
C ARG A 51 -7.51 -22.82 -7.42
N SER A 52 -8.09 -22.10 -6.45
CA SER A 52 -9.55 -21.89 -6.35
C SER A 52 -10.16 -21.14 -7.54
N GLN A 53 -9.33 -20.47 -8.34
CA GLN A 53 -9.69 -19.79 -9.58
C GLN A 53 -9.22 -20.56 -10.83
N GLY A 54 -8.78 -21.82 -10.66
CA GLY A 54 -8.30 -22.67 -11.76
C GLY A 54 -6.84 -22.45 -12.14
N GLY A 55 -6.04 -21.79 -11.29
CA GLY A 55 -4.60 -21.64 -11.54
C GLY A 55 -3.85 -22.98 -11.53
N PRO A 56 -2.92 -23.21 -12.47
CA PRO A 56 -2.22 -24.48 -12.61
C PRO A 56 -1.09 -24.65 -11.57
N ASP A 57 -0.75 -25.90 -11.27
CA ASP A 57 0.46 -26.28 -10.52
C ASP A 57 1.66 -26.32 -11.47
N GLU A 58 2.09 -25.15 -11.94
CA GLU A 58 3.19 -24.95 -12.89
C GLU A 58 4.21 -23.95 -12.33
N LEU A 59 5.49 -24.12 -12.68
CA LEU A 59 6.58 -23.32 -12.12
C LEU A 59 6.37 -21.81 -12.40
N GLU A 60 5.85 -21.48 -13.58
CA GLU A 60 5.56 -20.12 -14.04
C GLU A 60 4.41 -19.46 -13.25
N ASN A 61 3.50 -20.27 -12.68
CA ASN A 61 2.41 -19.79 -11.83
C ASN A 61 2.83 -19.69 -10.35
N LEU A 62 4.06 -20.05 -10.00
CA LEU A 62 4.53 -20.06 -8.61
C LEU A 62 5.58 -18.98 -8.35
N LEU A 63 5.52 -18.39 -7.16
CA LEU A 63 6.52 -17.46 -6.60
C LEU A 63 6.88 -17.85 -5.17
N THR A 64 8.11 -17.58 -4.77
CA THR A 64 8.57 -17.80 -3.39
C THR A 64 8.19 -16.61 -2.51
N LEU A 65 7.37 -16.83 -1.48
CA LEU A 65 7.04 -15.83 -0.47
C LEU A 65 7.43 -16.29 0.93
N CYS A 66 7.87 -15.37 1.79
CA CYS A 66 7.93 -15.63 3.22
C CYS A 66 6.51 -15.64 3.82
N ARG A 67 6.29 -16.39 4.90
CA ARG A 67 4.97 -16.52 5.55
C ARG A 67 4.28 -15.17 5.84
N PRO A 68 4.96 -14.12 6.38
CA PRO A 68 4.36 -12.78 6.53
C PRO A 68 3.87 -12.17 5.23
N CYS A 69 4.72 -12.16 4.18
CA CYS A 69 4.35 -11.61 2.87
C CYS A 69 3.24 -12.41 2.19
N HIS A 70 3.19 -13.72 2.40
CA HIS A 70 2.09 -14.54 1.91
C HIS A 70 0.77 -14.16 2.58
N GLY A 71 0.81 -13.82 3.88
CA GLY A 71 -0.33 -13.26 4.62
C GLY A 71 -0.82 -11.91 4.09
N VAL A 72 0.07 -11.07 3.56
CA VAL A 72 -0.30 -9.81 2.87
C VAL A 72 -1.09 -10.08 1.60
N ILE A 73 -0.76 -11.14 0.85
CA ILE A 73 -1.52 -11.51 -0.36
C ILE A 73 -2.87 -12.13 0.01
N HIS A 74 -2.92 -12.90 1.10
CA HIS A 74 -4.14 -13.54 1.61
C HIS A 74 -4.67 -12.86 2.89
N GLN A 75 -5.05 -11.58 2.77
CA GLN A 75 -5.50 -10.76 3.91
C GLN A 75 -6.73 -11.32 4.65
N SER A 76 -7.60 -12.07 3.95
CA SER A 76 -8.78 -12.69 4.54
C SER A 76 -8.51 -14.05 5.19
N ASN A 77 -7.29 -14.57 5.10
CA ASN A 77 -6.93 -15.86 5.65
C ASN A 77 -6.33 -15.68 7.05
N SER A 78 -7.08 -16.12 8.06
CA SER A 78 -6.71 -15.96 9.47
C SER A 78 -5.49 -16.78 9.90
N SER A 79 -5.06 -17.78 9.11
CA SER A 79 -3.84 -18.57 9.39
C SER A 79 -2.54 -17.77 9.30
N PHE A 80 -2.62 -16.51 8.87
CA PHE A 80 -1.50 -15.58 8.80
C PHE A 80 -1.62 -14.40 9.77
N ASP A 81 -2.71 -14.30 10.55
CA ASP A 81 -2.94 -13.15 11.44
C ASP A 81 -1.84 -13.04 12.53
N ASP A 82 -1.16 -14.16 12.84
CA ASP A 82 -0.05 -14.22 13.79
C ASP A 82 1.26 -13.61 13.27
N VAL A 83 1.41 -13.48 11.94
CA VAL A 83 2.70 -13.09 11.31
C VAL A 83 2.57 -11.99 10.27
N ARG A 84 1.35 -11.58 9.88
CA ARG A 84 1.13 -10.60 8.79
C ARG A 84 1.81 -9.26 9.08
N ASP A 85 1.80 -8.83 10.34
CA ASP A 85 2.35 -7.53 10.76
C ASP A 85 3.89 -7.49 10.69
N GLU A 86 4.55 -8.65 10.64
CA GLU A 86 6.00 -8.78 10.44
C GLU A 86 6.44 -8.59 8.96
N ALA A 87 5.48 -8.47 8.05
CA ALA A 87 5.77 -8.16 6.66
C ALA A 87 6.20 -6.69 6.55
N PRO A 88 7.24 -6.38 5.74
CA PRO A 88 7.55 -4.99 5.44
C PRO A 88 6.35 -4.27 4.81
N LEU A 89 6.15 -3.00 5.20
CA LEU A 89 5.09 -2.11 4.72
C LEU A 89 5.05 -2.07 3.19
N PHE A 90 6.21 -1.83 2.59
CA PHE A 90 6.39 -1.73 1.15
C PHE A 90 6.89 -3.06 0.56
N PRO A 91 6.42 -3.45 -0.64
CA PRO A 91 7.08 -4.49 -1.44
C PRO A 91 8.44 -3.99 -1.92
N ASP A 92 9.42 -4.85 -2.21
CA ASP A 92 10.72 -4.49 -2.79
C ASP A 92 10.57 -3.88 -4.20
N ARG A 93 11.60 -3.16 -4.70
CA ARG A 93 11.62 -2.54 -6.03
C ARG A 93 11.41 -3.52 -7.16
N ASP A 94 12.08 -4.66 -7.07
CA ASP A 94 12.09 -5.66 -8.14
C ASP A 94 10.99 -6.72 -7.94
N THR A 95 10.02 -6.42 -7.06
CA THR A 95 8.89 -7.30 -6.77
C THR A 95 8.02 -7.50 -8.02
N PRO A 96 7.65 -8.75 -8.38
CA PRO A 96 6.69 -8.99 -9.45
C PRO A 96 5.33 -8.33 -9.17
N GLU A 97 4.73 -7.71 -10.18
CA GLU A 97 3.45 -6.97 -10.05
C GLU A 97 2.34 -7.78 -9.37
N SER A 98 2.30 -9.10 -9.58
CA SER A 98 1.31 -10.00 -8.97
C SER A 98 1.33 -9.99 -7.43
N VAL A 99 2.48 -9.71 -6.83
CA VAL A 99 2.71 -9.70 -5.37
C VAL A 99 3.22 -8.36 -4.84
N ALA A 100 3.32 -7.33 -5.70
CA ALA A 100 3.73 -5.96 -5.37
C ALA A 100 2.62 -5.18 -4.66
N ARG A 101 2.16 -5.69 -3.51
CA ARG A 101 1.08 -5.09 -2.72
C ARG A 101 1.62 -4.48 -1.43
N MET A 102 1.03 -3.36 -1.03
CA MET A 102 1.19 -2.77 0.30
C MET A 102 0.78 -3.76 1.40
N ARG A 103 1.35 -3.64 2.60
CA ARG A 103 1.03 -4.52 3.75
C ARG A 103 -0.47 -4.50 4.03
N GLU A 104 -1.04 -3.30 4.14
CA GLU A 104 -2.47 -3.08 4.15
C GLU A 104 -2.91 -2.24 2.93
N PRO A 105 -4.16 -2.39 2.46
CA PRO A 105 -4.67 -1.55 1.37
C PRO A 105 -4.63 -0.05 1.71
N SER A 106 -4.82 0.30 2.98
CA SER A 106 -4.74 1.67 3.50
C SER A 106 -3.35 2.30 3.39
N ASP A 107 -2.29 1.48 3.37
CA ASP A 107 -0.93 2.01 3.36
C ASP A 107 -0.56 2.66 2.03
N GLY A 108 -1.29 2.39 0.95
CA GLY A 108 -1.12 3.08 -0.34
C GLY A 108 -1.59 4.54 -0.35
N PHE A 109 -2.18 5.01 0.75
CA PHE A 109 -2.70 6.37 0.86
C PHE A 109 -1.80 7.22 1.76
N CYS A 110 -1.50 8.44 1.32
CA CYS A 110 -0.81 9.38 2.17
C CYS A 110 -1.72 9.84 3.32
N SER A 111 -1.34 9.55 4.57
CA SER A 111 -2.06 9.92 5.79
C SER A 111 -2.21 11.43 5.97
N ARG A 112 -1.38 12.26 5.30
CA ARG A 112 -1.51 13.71 5.30
C ARG A 112 -2.50 14.20 4.25
N CYS A 113 -2.25 13.96 2.96
CA CYS A 113 -3.08 14.55 1.89
C CYS A 113 -4.27 13.67 1.45
N GLY A 114 -4.26 12.38 1.81
CA GLY A 114 -5.30 11.41 1.49
C GLY A 114 -5.29 10.91 0.05
N HIS A 115 -4.27 11.24 -0.75
CA HIS A 115 -4.13 10.72 -2.11
C HIS A 115 -3.48 9.33 -2.10
N GLU A 116 -3.89 8.50 -3.07
CA GLU A 116 -3.28 7.21 -3.39
C GLU A 116 -2.00 7.44 -4.20
N PHE A 117 -0.99 6.61 -3.94
CA PHE A 117 0.31 6.67 -4.59
C PHE A 117 0.87 5.26 -4.80
N GLU A 118 1.80 5.14 -5.74
CA GLU A 118 2.59 3.93 -5.89
C GLU A 118 3.58 3.77 -4.73
N PRO A 119 3.99 2.53 -4.36
CA PRO A 119 4.85 2.28 -3.22
C PRO A 119 6.20 3.04 -3.23
N ASP A 120 6.74 3.34 -4.40
CA ASP A 120 8.02 4.06 -4.59
C ASP A 120 7.91 5.59 -4.38
N GLU A 121 6.68 6.12 -4.37
CA GLU A 121 6.36 7.52 -4.10
C GLU A 121 6.05 7.78 -2.61
N LEU A 122 6.06 6.72 -1.80
CA LEU A 122 5.67 6.74 -0.40
C LEU A 122 6.85 6.52 0.55
N VAL A 123 6.69 7.07 1.75
CA VAL A 123 7.59 6.96 2.90
C VAL A 123 6.71 6.67 4.11
N ALA A 124 7.08 5.70 4.94
CA ALA A 124 6.42 5.47 6.22
C ALA A 124 7.18 6.17 7.34
N TRP A 125 6.45 6.85 8.20
CA TRP A 125 6.94 7.29 9.50
C TRP A 125 6.62 6.18 10.52
N THR A 126 7.66 5.50 10.98
CA THR A 126 7.60 4.53 12.08
C THR A 126 7.86 5.26 13.41
N ASP A 127 7.35 4.75 14.53
CA ASP A 127 7.51 5.39 15.85
C ASP A 127 6.77 6.73 15.98
N VAL A 128 5.53 6.76 15.48
CA VAL A 128 4.67 7.93 15.53
C VAL A 128 4.29 8.21 16.99
N PRO A 129 4.54 9.43 17.52
CA PRO A 129 4.15 9.76 18.88
C PRO A 129 2.62 9.84 19.00
N PRO A 130 2.05 9.62 20.21
CA PRO A 130 0.64 9.81 20.44
C PRO A 130 0.23 11.26 20.17
N ALA A 131 -0.99 11.43 19.67
CA ALA A 131 -1.56 12.71 19.27
C ALA A 131 -1.76 13.69 20.44
N ASP A 132 -1.90 13.15 21.67
CA ASP A 132 -2.08 13.80 22.98
C ASP A 132 -2.07 12.68 24.06
N ASP A 133 -2.24 12.99 25.35
CA ASP A 133 -2.25 12.04 26.49
C ASP A 133 -3.40 10.99 26.51
N THR A 134 -4.25 10.89 25.48
CA THR A 134 -5.50 10.11 25.55
C THR A 134 -5.82 9.19 24.36
N THR A 135 -4.99 9.11 23.33
CA THR A 135 -5.21 8.21 22.18
C THR A 135 -4.00 7.34 21.87
N SER A 136 -4.26 6.06 21.55
CA SER A 136 -3.25 5.14 21.02
C SER A 136 -2.70 5.72 19.72
N ALA A 137 -1.37 5.83 19.64
CA ALA A 137 -0.70 6.23 18.41
C ALA A 137 -0.94 5.17 17.32
N PRO A 138 -1.01 5.56 16.03
CA PRO A 138 -0.92 4.60 14.95
C PRO A 138 0.50 4.00 14.92
N ASP A 139 0.61 2.72 14.58
CA ASP A 139 1.92 2.04 14.51
C ASP A 139 2.84 2.69 13.46
N HIS A 140 2.25 3.21 12.38
CA HIS A 140 2.95 3.96 11.34
C HIS A 140 2.00 4.93 10.64
N LEU A 141 2.58 5.91 9.94
CA LEU A 141 1.86 6.79 9.01
C LEU A 141 2.56 6.80 7.65
N THR A 142 1.81 6.58 6.57
CA THR A 142 2.36 6.62 5.21
C THR A 142 2.23 8.02 4.63
N LEU A 143 3.30 8.54 4.03
CA LEU A 143 3.42 9.90 3.53
C LEU A 143 3.98 9.89 2.12
N CYS A 144 3.36 10.61 1.18
CA CYS A 144 4.01 10.84 -0.11
C CYS A 144 5.23 11.75 0.05
N LYS A 145 6.21 11.64 -0.86
CA LYS A 145 7.48 12.40 -0.78
C LYS A 145 7.30 13.91 -0.46
N PRO A 146 6.37 14.65 -1.10
CA PRO A 146 6.13 16.05 -0.73
C PRO A 146 5.65 16.23 0.70
N CYS A 147 4.68 15.42 1.14
CA CYS A 147 4.15 15.49 2.50
C CYS A 147 5.19 15.08 3.54
N ALA A 148 5.99 14.03 3.27
CA ALA A 148 7.09 13.61 4.12
C ALA A 148 8.12 14.73 4.29
N GLY A 149 8.53 15.37 3.19
CA GLY A 149 9.44 16.52 3.23
C GLY A 149 8.89 17.71 4.02
N PHE A 150 7.59 18.00 3.89
CA PHE A 150 6.95 19.06 4.66
C PHE A 150 6.84 18.72 6.16
N VAL A 151 6.43 17.50 6.49
CA VAL A 151 6.30 17.03 7.89
C VAL A 151 7.67 17.02 8.58
N LEU A 152 8.71 16.50 7.91
CA LEU A 152 10.08 16.49 8.43
C LEU A 152 10.62 17.89 8.77
N GLU A 153 10.18 18.93 8.06
CA GLU A 153 10.58 20.32 8.35
C GLU A 153 9.73 20.98 9.46
N THR A 154 8.48 20.58 9.61
CA THR A 154 7.49 21.32 10.42
C THR A 154 7.05 20.62 11.70
N VAL A 155 7.27 19.31 11.81
CA VAL A 155 6.89 18.49 12.95
C VAL A 155 8.16 18.02 13.67
N PRO A 156 8.52 18.62 14.83
CA PRO A 156 9.78 18.30 15.52
C PRO A 156 9.92 16.84 15.95
N ALA A 157 8.80 16.13 16.12
CA ALA A 157 8.80 14.72 16.49
C ALA A 157 9.07 13.77 15.31
N CYS A 158 8.99 14.26 14.07
CA CYS A 158 9.35 13.51 12.88
C CYS A 158 10.82 13.80 12.57
N ASP A 159 11.70 12.85 12.87
CA ASP A 159 13.08 12.91 12.44
C ASP A 159 13.33 11.99 11.23
N ARG A 160 14.55 12.03 10.70
CA ARG A 160 14.91 11.25 9.51
C ARG A 160 14.98 9.75 9.80
N GLU A 161 15.40 9.36 11.01
CA GLU A 161 15.61 7.96 11.37
C GLU A 161 14.29 7.23 11.51
N ALA A 162 13.25 7.97 11.92
CA ALA A 162 11.86 7.51 11.97
C ALA A 162 11.21 7.35 10.58
N LEU A 163 11.85 7.82 9.49
CA LEU A 163 11.32 7.69 8.13
C LEU A 163 11.95 6.50 7.41
N THR A 164 11.12 5.54 7.03
CA THR A 164 11.49 4.36 6.25
C THR A 164 10.77 4.35 4.91
N SER A 165 11.39 3.76 3.88
CA SER A 165 10.82 3.66 2.54
C SER A 165 11.35 2.42 1.86
N ASN A 166 10.67 2.02 0.78
CA ASN A 166 11.11 0.93 -0.06
C ASN A 166 12.51 1.16 -0.68
N HIS A 167 12.84 2.43 -0.95
CA HIS A 167 14.11 2.80 -1.61
C HIS A 167 14.90 3.77 -0.75
N ARG A 168 16.22 3.80 -0.93
CA ARG A 168 17.04 4.87 -0.36
C ARG A 168 16.69 6.18 -1.04
N PHE A 169 15.94 7.05 -0.38
CA PHE A 169 15.86 8.45 -0.78
C PHE A 169 17.08 9.21 -0.26
N GLY A 170 17.54 10.19 -1.04
CA GLY A 170 18.65 11.04 -0.61
C GLY A 170 18.25 12.00 0.50
N ILE A 171 19.20 12.38 1.37
CA ILE A 171 18.97 13.38 2.45
C ILE A 171 18.33 14.67 1.91
N HIS A 172 18.71 15.09 0.72
CA HIS A 172 18.22 16.31 0.08
C HIS A 172 16.94 16.11 -0.74
N GLU A 173 16.54 14.86 -0.99
CA GLU A 173 15.40 14.55 -1.86
C GLU A 173 14.11 15.08 -1.25
N LEU A 174 13.75 14.63 -0.04
CA LEU A 174 12.50 15.05 0.61
C LEU A 174 12.44 16.58 0.84
N SER A 175 13.58 17.19 1.16
CA SER A 175 13.68 18.64 1.28
C SER A 175 13.34 19.38 -0.01
N ALA A 176 13.64 18.80 -1.18
CA ALA A 176 13.30 19.41 -2.47
C ALA A 176 11.80 19.34 -2.76
N TRP A 177 11.14 18.24 -2.39
CA TRP A 177 9.71 18.00 -2.65
C TRP A 177 8.77 18.74 -1.70
N ARG A 178 9.25 19.22 -0.55
CA ARG A 178 8.41 19.81 0.50
C ARG A 178 7.49 20.95 0.04
N LEU A 179 7.91 21.70 -1.00
CA LEU A 179 7.15 22.83 -1.51
C LEU A 179 5.93 22.39 -2.31
N ASP A 180 5.94 21.17 -2.83
CA ASP A 180 4.87 20.56 -3.62
C ASP A 180 3.79 19.91 -2.75
N ALA A 181 4.01 19.82 -1.44
CA ALA A 181 3.02 19.29 -0.52
C ALA A 181 1.71 20.07 -0.65
N PRO A 182 0.52 19.45 -0.59
CA PRO A 182 -0.73 20.19 -0.60
C PRO A 182 -0.82 21.18 0.57
N VAL A 183 -1.49 22.31 0.34
CA VAL A 183 -1.67 23.37 1.35
C VAL A 183 -2.30 22.80 2.62
N ARG A 184 -3.32 21.96 2.43
CA ARG A 184 -4.11 21.38 3.50
C ARG A 184 -3.88 19.88 3.62
N PRO A 185 -3.98 19.34 4.84
CA PRO A 185 -4.19 17.93 5.02
C PRO A 185 -5.60 17.52 4.57
N SER A 186 -5.79 16.21 4.43
CA SER A 186 -7.09 15.55 4.36
C SER A 186 -7.89 15.85 5.62
N VAL A 187 -9.21 15.87 5.48
CA VAL A 187 -10.13 16.01 6.63
C VAL A 187 -10.05 14.83 7.61
N PHE A 188 -9.49 13.70 7.16
CA PHE A 188 -9.27 12.49 7.95
C PHE A 188 -7.79 12.30 8.34
N ALA A 189 -6.96 13.32 8.13
CA ALA A 189 -5.55 13.21 8.51
C ALA A 189 -5.41 13.08 10.02
N PHE A 190 -4.51 12.19 10.44
CA PHE A 190 -4.11 12.08 11.84
C PHE A 190 -3.50 13.41 12.31
N SER A 191 -3.72 13.79 13.57
CA SER A 191 -3.30 15.10 14.09
C SER A 191 -1.79 15.32 13.97
N GLN A 192 -0.99 14.26 14.08
CA GLN A 192 0.47 14.26 13.90
C GLN A 192 0.91 14.79 12.53
N VAL A 193 0.05 14.67 11.51
CA VAL A 193 0.33 15.10 10.13
C VAL A 193 -0.67 16.13 9.62
N ALA A 194 -1.64 16.55 10.44
CA ALA A 194 -2.67 17.53 10.13
C ALA A 194 -2.15 18.98 10.13
N VAL A 195 -0.89 19.19 9.76
CA VAL A 195 -0.24 20.49 9.71
C VAL A 195 -0.52 21.17 8.35
N ARG A 196 -1.08 22.38 8.42
CA ARG A 196 -1.32 23.25 7.26
C ARG A 196 -0.03 24.00 6.93
N ARG A 197 0.29 24.11 5.64
CA ARG A 197 1.34 25.04 5.17
C ARG A 197 0.75 26.36 4.73
N GLU A 198 1.57 27.39 4.68
CA GLU A 198 1.16 28.67 4.10
C GLU A 198 1.02 28.58 2.56
N PRO A 199 -0.05 29.13 1.98
CA PRO A 199 -0.18 29.34 0.55
C PRO A 199 0.87 30.32 0.02
N ARG A 200 1.52 29.95 -1.10
CA ARG A 200 2.54 30.79 -1.74
C ARG A 200 2.03 31.40 -3.03
N THR A 201 1.23 30.66 -3.79
CA THR A 201 0.69 31.15 -5.07
C THR A 201 -0.68 31.78 -4.90
N TYR A 202 -1.06 32.64 -5.85
CA TYR A 202 -2.42 33.19 -5.91
C TYR A 202 -3.47 32.08 -6.05
N ARG A 203 -3.19 31.05 -6.85
CA ARG A 203 -4.08 29.88 -7.02
C ARG A 203 -4.29 29.14 -5.71
N GLU A 204 -3.22 28.91 -4.95
CA GLU A 204 -3.30 28.28 -3.64
C GLU A 204 -4.14 29.11 -2.67
N ARG A 205 -3.91 30.43 -2.58
CA ARG A 205 -4.74 31.32 -1.74
C ARG A 205 -6.19 31.31 -2.16
N LEU A 206 -6.47 31.38 -3.46
CA LEU A 206 -7.84 31.36 -3.97
C LEU A 206 -8.56 30.07 -3.56
N VAL A 207 -7.92 28.91 -3.70
CA VAL A 207 -8.50 27.64 -3.26
C VAL A 207 -8.65 27.62 -1.74
N ASP A 208 -7.63 28.03 -1.00
CA ASP A 208 -7.54 27.91 0.45
C ASP A 208 -8.48 28.88 1.20
N ASP A 209 -8.55 30.14 0.79
CA ASP A 209 -9.28 31.21 1.48
C ASP A 209 -10.77 31.27 1.07
N THR A 210 -11.18 30.50 0.06
CA THR A 210 -12.58 30.49 -0.43
C THR A 210 -13.24 29.12 -0.23
N PRO A 211 -14.59 29.04 -0.29
CA PRO A 211 -15.29 27.76 -0.25
C PRO A 211 -14.88 26.75 -1.34
N LEU A 212 -14.13 27.17 -2.37
CA LEU A 212 -13.52 26.26 -3.34
C LEU A 212 -12.68 25.16 -2.66
N ARG A 213 -12.11 25.41 -1.47
CA ARG A 213 -11.43 24.39 -0.66
C ARG A 213 -12.22 23.10 -0.40
N PHE A 214 -13.55 23.17 -0.40
CA PHE A 214 -14.42 22.01 -0.16
C PHE A 214 -14.74 21.22 -1.44
N VAL A 215 -14.44 21.81 -2.59
CA VAL A 215 -14.74 21.27 -3.91
C VAL A 215 -13.46 20.85 -4.62
N TRP A 216 -12.36 21.57 -4.39
CA TRP A 216 -11.10 21.46 -5.09
C TRP A 216 -10.08 20.60 -4.33
N ASN A 217 -10.54 19.46 -3.81
CA ASN A 217 -9.69 18.32 -3.48
C ASN A 217 -10.15 17.11 -4.31
N HIS A 218 -9.32 16.06 -4.47
CA HIS A 218 -9.71 14.95 -5.37
C HIS A 218 -11.03 14.29 -4.96
N VAL A 219 -11.33 14.25 -3.65
CA VAL A 219 -12.58 13.73 -3.10
C VAL A 219 -13.76 14.61 -3.52
N GLY A 220 -13.61 15.93 -3.43
CA GLY A 220 -14.60 16.95 -3.73
C GLY A 220 -14.91 17.01 -5.22
N ILE A 221 -13.89 16.91 -6.08
CA ILE A 221 -14.09 16.79 -7.53
C ILE A 221 -14.87 15.52 -7.84
N ARG A 222 -14.48 14.36 -7.28
CA ARG A 222 -15.21 13.10 -7.47
C ARG A 222 -16.67 13.21 -7.02
N TRP A 223 -16.94 13.79 -5.84
CA TRP A 223 -18.31 14.01 -5.36
C TRP A 223 -19.10 14.96 -6.24
N LEU A 224 -18.49 16.05 -6.70
CA LEU A 224 -19.17 17.01 -7.57
C LEU A 224 -19.48 16.39 -8.93
N THR A 225 -18.58 15.56 -9.47
CA THR A 225 -18.85 14.75 -10.67
C THR A 225 -19.98 13.76 -10.45
N LEU A 226 -20.00 13.02 -9.33
CA LEU A 226 -21.08 12.09 -9.00
C LEU A 226 -22.43 12.78 -8.84
N VAL A 227 -22.47 13.92 -8.15
CA VAL A 227 -23.67 14.75 -7.99
C VAL A 227 -24.15 15.28 -9.34
N ALA A 228 -23.24 15.76 -10.20
CA ALA A 228 -23.59 16.23 -11.53
C ALA A 228 -24.15 15.11 -12.43
N ILE A 229 -23.53 13.93 -12.43
CA ILE A 229 -24.03 12.74 -13.14
C ILE A 229 -25.41 12.35 -12.61
N GLY A 230 -25.57 12.24 -11.29
CA GLY A 230 -26.86 11.92 -10.66
C GLY A 230 -27.96 12.91 -11.00
N TYR A 231 -27.63 14.21 -11.04
CA TYR A 231 -28.56 15.27 -11.45
C TYR A 231 -28.99 15.12 -12.92
N VAL A 232 -28.05 14.88 -13.83
CA VAL A 232 -28.37 14.67 -15.26
C VAL A 232 -29.25 13.43 -15.44
N LEU A 233 -28.94 12.32 -14.77
CA LEU A 233 -29.76 11.10 -14.81
C LEU A 233 -31.18 11.34 -14.28
N LEU A 234 -31.32 12.09 -13.18
CA LEU A 234 -32.62 12.49 -12.64
C LEU A 234 -33.42 13.31 -13.65
N VAL A 235 -32.79 14.31 -14.28
CA VAL A 235 -33.45 15.16 -15.29
C VAL A 235 -33.91 14.32 -16.49
N LEU A 236 -33.08 13.39 -16.98
CA LEU A 236 -33.45 12.50 -18.09
C LEU A 236 -34.59 11.56 -17.71
N ALA A 237 -34.59 11.02 -16.49
CA ALA A 237 -35.66 10.16 -15.99
C ALA A 237 -36.99 10.92 -15.89
N VAL A 238 -36.98 12.14 -15.35
CA VAL A 238 -38.17 13.00 -15.26
C VAL A 238 -38.66 13.42 -16.65
N ALA A 239 -37.77 13.69 -17.60
CA ALA A 239 -38.14 14.05 -18.97
C ALA A 239 -38.68 12.88 -19.80
N SER A 240 -38.54 11.64 -19.31
CA SER A 240 -39.01 10.41 -19.97
C SER A 240 -40.36 9.91 -19.42
N ILE A 241 -40.95 10.63 -18.46
CA ILE A 241 -42.27 10.38 -17.86
C ILE A 241 -43.28 11.37 -18.45
#